data_AF-A0A350V5J8-F1
#
_entry.id   AF-A0A350V5J8-F1
#
_cell.length_a   1.000
_cell.length_b   1.000
_cell.length_c   1.000
_cell.angle_alpha   90.00
_cell.angle_beta   90.00
_cell.angle_gamma   90.00
#
_symmetry.space_group_name_H-M   'P 1'
#
loop_
_entity.id
_entity.type
_entity.pdbx_description
1 polymer ?
#
loop_
_entity_poly.entity_id
_entity_poly.type
_entity_poly.pdbx_seq_one_letter_code
_entity_poly.pdbx_strand_id
1 'polypeptide(L)'
;MLEDKNAEGDKAKRRTKIENELIRVAEIIKKYNEVKEGLSPSELARSIVDEIGILRELRNDGTDESMDRMYNVQELLSGISEYTDNTEGATLEGFLQEVSLVTDIDKYDTDKNAVTLMTTHSSKGLEFPVVFITGLEDGIFPLSSSMMEQEEMEEERRLFYVAITRAMKKLYMTYALQRYRFGNVSYQMKSRFINEIDTAKLDYQKSSVMTRHKSRAHQDEGSSIKYEFYNNKSGDDVLNDIFREDLGVKKGSVVFHNNFGKGKVIDVTGRGDAKKASIHFEKVGVKNIILKYANLTIK
;
A
#
# COMPACT_ATOMS: atom_id res chain seq x y z
N MET A 1 51.50 10.93 9.67
CA MET A 1 51.14 11.56 10.97
C MET A 1 50.07 12.66 10.87
N LEU A 2 49.88 13.33 9.71
CA LEU A 2 48.77 14.29 9.51
C LEU A 2 47.51 13.63 8.90
N GLU A 3 47.65 12.54 8.15
CA GLU A 3 46.51 11.82 7.57
C GLU A 3 45.69 11.02 8.61
N ASP A 4 46.33 10.45 9.64
CA ASP A 4 45.64 9.66 10.67
C ASP A 4 44.73 10.50 11.59
N LYS A 5 45.08 11.76 11.86
CA LYS A 5 44.27 12.66 12.70
C LYS A 5 42.96 13.09 12.03
N ASN A 6 42.94 13.18 10.70
CA ASN A 6 41.71 13.49 9.94
C ASN A 6 40.76 12.30 9.91
N ALA A 7 41.28 11.07 9.80
CA ALA A 7 40.47 9.86 9.83
C ALA A 7 39.82 9.60 11.21
N GLU A 8 40.51 9.93 12.31
CA GLU A 8 39.95 9.88 13.67
C GLU A 8 38.86 10.93 13.91
N GLY A 9 39.05 12.16 13.42
CA GLY A 9 38.05 13.24 13.53
C GLY A 9 36.76 12.95 12.77
N ASP A 10 36.84 12.38 11.56
CA ASP A 10 35.67 12.00 10.78
C ASP A 10 34.94 10.77 11.34
N LYS A 11 35.68 9.80 11.90
CA LYS A 11 35.07 8.67 12.63
C LYS A 11 34.31 9.13 13.87
N ALA A 12 34.88 10.05 14.64
CA ALA A 12 34.22 10.62 15.82
C ALA A 12 32.94 11.38 15.44
N LYS A 13 32.98 12.25 14.41
CA LYS A 13 31.79 12.96 13.90
C LYS A 13 30.70 12.03 13.38
N ARG A 14 31.09 10.98 12.64
CA ARG A 14 30.14 9.99 12.11
C ARG A 14 29.48 9.19 13.24
N ARG A 15 30.23 8.86 14.28
CA ARG A 15 29.71 8.19 15.49
C ARG A 15 28.69 9.07 16.21
N THR A 16 29.00 10.34 16.44
CA THR A 16 28.06 11.29 17.07
C THR A 16 26.81 11.52 16.21
N LYS A 17 26.93 11.53 14.88
CA LYS A 17 25.77 11.63 13.97
C LYS A 17 24.85 10.41 14.09
N ILE A 18 25.41 9.20 14.08
CA ILE A 18 24.61 7.96 14.23
C ILE A 18 23.96 7.92 15.61
N GLU A 19 24.68 8.28 16.67
CA GLU A 19 24.15 8.37 18.04
C GLU A 19 22.94 9.31 18.11
N ASN A 20 23.04 10.50 17.49
CA ASN A 20 21.92 11.45 17.46
C ASN A 20 20.70 10.94 16.69
N GLU A 21 20.88 10.25 15.56
CA GLU A 21 19.76 9.65 14.82
C GLU A 21 19.11 8.50 15.59
N LEU A 22 19.90 7.66 16.27
CA LEU A 22 19.37 6.59 17.12
C LEU A 22 18.57 7.15 18.31
N ILE A 23 19.05 8.23 18.92
CA ILE A 23 18.32 8.95 19.97
C ILE A 23 16.99 9.47 19.42
N ARG A 24 17.00 10.11 18.25
CA ARG A 24 15.78 10.61 17.61
C ARG A 24 14.75 9.50 17.35
N VAL A 25 15.17 8.35 16.84
CA VAL A 25 14.28 7.20 16.62
C VAL A 25 13.72 6.70 17.96
N ALA A 26 14.56 6.56 18.99
CA ALA A 26 14.13 6.12 20.31
C ALA A 26 13.13 7.10 20.95
N GLU A 27 13.33 8.41 20.78
CA GLU A 27 12.41 9.45 21.26
C GLU A 27 11.06 9.38 20.57
N ILE A 28 11.01 9.17 19.25
CA ILE A 28 9.77 8.98 18.50
C ILE A 28 9.02 7.75 19.02
N ILE A 29 9.70 6.61 19.17
CA ILE A 29 9.09 5.38 19.70
C ILE A 29 8.54 5.60 21.10
N LYS A 30 9.33 6.22 21.99
CA LYS A 30 8.92 6.50 23.36
C LYS A 30 7.70 7.42 23.40
N LYS A 31 7.73 8.52 22.66
CA LYS A 31 6.62 9.48 22.54
C LYS A 31 5.32 8.77 22.14
N TYR A 32 5.34 7.96 21.10
CA TYR A 32 4.11 7.29 20.61
C TYR A 32 3.62 6.17 21.53
N ASN A 33 4.52 5.49 22.24
CA ASN A 33 4.12 4.57 23.31
C ASN A 33 3.40 5.26 24.47
N GLU A 34 3.77 6.51 24.80
CA GLU A 34 3.12 7.28 25.87
C GLU A 34 1.73 7.81 25.46
N VAL A 35 1.52 8.13 24.18
CA VAL A 35 0.25 8.71 23.71
C VAL A 35 -0.71 7.72 23.08
N LYS A 36 -0.31 6.46 22.86
CA LYS A 36 -1.11 5.46 22.13
C LYS A 36 -2.50 5.21 22.73
N GLU A 37 -2.64 5.29 24.06
CA GLU A 37 -3.94 5.09 24.74
C GLU A 37 -4.87 6.31 24.63
N GLY A 38 -4.33 7.48 24.24
CA GLY A 38 -5.07 8.72 24.10
C GLY A 38 -5.50 9.05 22.67
N LEU A 39 -5.08 8.25 21.69
CA LEU A 39 -5.31 8.46 20.27
C LEU A 39 -6.01 7.24 19.66
N SER A 40 -6.87 7.47 18.68
CA SER A 40 -7.37 6.38 17.84
C SER A 40 -6.26 5.80 16.95
N PRO A 41 -6.40 4.56 16.44
CA PRO A 41 -5.41 3.96 15.54
C PRO A 41 -5.11 4.82 14.30
N SER A 42 -6.15 5.43 13.70
CA SER A 42 -6.01 6.34 12.56
C SER A 42 -5.19 7.59 12.90
N GLU A 43 -5.47 8.25 14.03
CA GLU A 43 -4.71 9.43 14.49
C GLU A 43 -3.27 9.08 14.82
N LEU A 44 -3.04 7.93 15.47
CA LEU A 44 -1.72 7.43 15.84
C LEU A 44 -0.87 7.18 14.58
N ALA A 45 -1.41 6.43 13.61
CA ALA A 45 -0.71 6.10 12.37
C ALA A 45 -0.37 7.35 11.54
N ARG A 46 -1.32 8.28 11.38
CA ARG A 46 -1.09 9.54 10.65
C ARG A 46 -0.01 10.39 11.32
N SER A 47 -0.06 10.50 12.65
CA SER A 47 0.94 11.28 13.40
C SER A 47 2.36 10.72 13.22
N ILE A 48 2.51 9.39 13.24
CA ILE A 48 3.80 8.72 12.99
C ILE A 48 4.27 9.00 11.56
N VAL A 49 3.43 8.77 10.55
CA VAL A 49 3.77 8.96 9.12
C VAL A 49 4.20 10.40 8.83
N ASP A 50 3.52 11.38 9.42
CA ASP A 50 3.86 12.80 9.28
C ASP A 50 5.19 13.14 9.96
N GLU A 51 5.44 12.62 11.17
CA GLU A 51 6.65 12.93 11.94
C GLU A 51 7.92 12.29 11.35
N ILE A 52 7.81 11.07 10.82
CA ILE A 52 8.92 10.45 10.09
C ILE A 52 9.13 11.13 8.73
N GLY A 53 8.09 11.76 8.18
CA GLY A 53 8.18 12.57 6.96
C GLY A 53 8.30 11.77 5.66
N ILE A 54 7.93 10.47 5.68
CA ILE A 54 8.07 9.57 4.53
C ILE A 54 7.31 10.07 3.30
N LEU A 55 6.10 10.61 3.47
CA LEU A 55 5.31 11.15 2.36
C LEU A 55 5.98 12.39 1.73
N ARG A 56 6.65 13.21 2.55
CA ARG A 56 7.40 14.38 2.06
C ARG A 56 8.65 13.94 1.29
N GLU A 57 9.35 12.92 1.77
CA GLU A 57 10.52 12.38 1.07
C GLU A 57 10.14 11.77 -0.27
N LEU A 58 9.11 10.91 -0.31
CA LEU A 58 8.60 10.32 -1.55
C LEU A 58 8.13 11.39 -2.55
N ARG A 59 7.43 12.42 -2.07
CA ARG A 59 7.00 13.54 -2.92
C ARG A 59 8.19 14.31 -3.51
N ASN A 60 9.23 14.54 -2.72
CA ASN A 60 10.40 15.29 -3.16
C ASN A 60 11.26 14.51 -4.17
N ASP A 61 11.25 13.19 -4.10
CA ASP A 61 11.94 12.32 -5.07
C ASP A 61 11.28 12.41 -6.46
N GLY A 62 9.95 12.52 -6.52
CA GLY A 62 9.20 12.88 -7.73
C GLY A 62 9.27 11.86 -8.87
N THR A 63 9.78 10.65 -8.60
CA THR A 63 9.79 9.54 -9.56
C THR A 63 8.42 8.85 -9.60
N ASP A 64 8.10 8.20 -10.72
CA ASP A 64 6.87 7.41 -10.85
C ASP A 64 6.78 6.32 -9.75
N GLU A 65 7.91 5.68 -9.43
CA GLU A 65 8.00 4.70 -8.35
C GLU A 65 7.71 5.32 -6.97
N SER A 66 8.22 6.52 -6.69
CA SER A 66 7.94 7.22 -5.43
C SER A 66 6.48 7.68 -5.33
N MET A 67 5.84 8.00 -6.45
CA MET A 67 4.41 8.27 -6.50
C MET A 67 3.58 7.02 -6.19
N ASP A 68 3.90 5.87 -6.78
CA ASP A 68 3.24 4.59 -6.46
C ASP A 68 3.40 4.21 -4.98
N ARG A 69 4.61 4.39 -4.43
CA ARG A 69 4.86 4.17 -2.98
C ARG A 69 4.05 5.12 -2.11
N MET A 70 3.88 6.38 -2.53
CA MET A 70 3.07 7.36 -1.81
C MET A 70 1.60 6.91 -1.77
N TYR A 71 1.06 6.43 -2.90
CA TYR A 71 -0.29 5.86 -2.95
C TYR A 71 -0.43 4.66 -2.02
N ASN A 72 0.55 3.76 -1.98
CA ASN A 72 0.51 2.61 -1.06
C ASN A 72 0.46 3.03 0.43
N VAL A 73 1.23 4.05 0.82
CA VAL A 73 1.19 4.58 2.19
C VAL A 73 -0.16 5.24 2.50
N GLN A 74 -0.75 5.95 1.53
CA GLN A 74 -2.08 6.54 1.67
C GLN A 74 -3.18 5.48 1.78
N GLU A 75 -3.07 4.39 1.02
CA GLU A 75 -4.01 3.27 1.08
C GLU A 75 -3.94 2.57 2.44
N LEU A 76 -2.73 2.35 2.96
CA LEU A 76 -2.54 1.84 4.32
C LEU A 76 -3.24 2.72 5.37
N LEU A 77 -3.06 4.04 5.30
CA LEU A 77 -3.73 4.98 6.22
C LEU A 77 -5.26 4.97 6.05
N SER A 78 -5.74 4.76 4.83
CA SER A 78 -7.17 4.66 4.54
C SER A 78 -7.76 3.39 5.14
N GLY A 79 -7.09 2.24 4.97
CA GLY A 79 -7.49 0.98 5.57
C GLY A 79 -7.50 1.00 7.11
N ILE A 80 -6.50 1.66 7.73
CA ILE A 80 -6.50 1.86 9.20
C ILE A 80 -7.70 2.73 9.63
N SER A 81 -8.04 3.76 8.85
CA SER A 81 -9.18 4.63 9.13
C SER A 81 -10.50 3.86 9.04
N GLU A 82 -10.70 3.09 7.97
CA GLU A 82 -11.88 2.27 7.78
C GLU A 82 -12.05 1.25 8.91
N TYR A 83 -10.97 0.56 9.30
CA TYR A 83 -10.98 -0.34 10.46
C TYR A 83 -11.36 0.40 11.75
N THR A 84 -10.83 1.60 11.96
CA THR A 84 -11.10 2.41 13.16
C THR A 84 -12.58 2.81 13.23
N ASP A 85 -13.18 3.17 12.10
CA ASP A 85 -14.58 3.61 12.03
C ASP A 85 -15.56 2.44 12.20
N ASN A 86 -15.18 1.24 11.78
CA ASN A 86 -16.03 0.04 11.80
C ASN A 86 -15.86 -0.85 13.04
N THR A 87 -14.86 -0.58 13.90
CA THR A 87 -14.55 -1.42 15.06
C THR A 87 -14.73 -0.67 16.37
N GLU A 88 -15.65 -1.15 17.23
CA GLU A 88 -15.81 -0.60 18.57
C GLU A 88 -14.60 -0.93 19.44
N GLY A 89 -13.98 0.08 20.07
CA GLY A 89 -12.76 -0.11 20.85
C GLY A 89 -11.52 -0.43 20.01
N ALA A 90 -11.50 -0.01 18.74
CA ALA A 90 -10.39 -0.24 17.81
C ALA A 90 -9.01 0.08 18.41
N THR A 91 -8.09 -0.87 18.29
CA THR A 91 -6.65 -0.70 18.61
C THR A 91 -5.81 -0.94 17.37
N LEU A 92 -4.61 -0.32 17.31
CA LEU A 92 -3.69 -0.54 16.20
C LEU A 92 -3.17 -1.99 16.21
N GLU A 93 -2.98 -2.57 17.40
CA GLU A 93 -2.64 -3.98 17.56
C GLU A 93 -3.74 -4.90 16.97
N GLY A 94 -5.02 -4.56 17.18
CA GLY A 94 -6.14 -5.30 16.59
C GLY A 94 -6.18 -5.20 15.06
N PHE A 95 -5.90 -4.01 14.50
CA PHE A 95 -5.78 -3.84 13.04
C PHE A 95 -4.67 -4.73 12.47
N LEU A 96 -3.50 -4.76 13.12
CA LEU A 96 -2.38 -5.59 12.69
C LEU A 96 -2.74 -7.07 12.74
N GLN A 97 -3.49 -7.50 13.77
CA GLN A 97 -4.01 -8.87 13.82
C GLN A 97 -4.99 -9.16 12.69
N GLU A 98 -5.93 -8.25 12.40
CA GLU A 98 -6.90 -8.43 11.32
C GLU A 98 -6.22 -8.52 9.95
N VAL A 99 -5.30 -7.60 9.63
CA VAL A 99 -4.55 -7.65 8.37
C VAL A 99 -3.68 -8.91 8.28
N SER A 100 -3.22 -9.46 9.40
CA SER A 100 -2.50 -10.73 9.44
C SER A 100 -3.41 -11.95 9.23
N LEU A 101 -4.69 -11.84 9.58
CA LEU A 101 -5.70 -12.90 9.53
C LEU A 101 -6.50 -12.89 8.22
N VAL A 102 -6.64 -11.73 7.57
CA VAL A 102 -7.28 -11.60 6.28
C VAL A 102 -6.45 -12.35 5.25
N THR A 103 -6.95 -13.53 4.87
CA THR A 103 -6.43 -14.21 3.69
C THR A 103 -7.11 -13.63 2.45
N ASP A 104 -6.41 -13.58 1.31
CA ASP A 104 -6.99 -13.10 0.03
C ASP A 104 -8.27 -13.88 -0.38
N ILE A 105 -8.48 -15.06 0.23
CA ILE A 105 -9.62 -15.95 0.00
C ILE A 105 -10.89 -15.41 0.68
N ASP A 106 -10.79 -14.78 1.85
CA ASP A 106 -11.97 -14.35 2.63
C ASP A 106 -12.70 -13.15 2.01
N LYS A 107 -12.04 -12.44 1.09
CA LYS A 107 -12.63 -11.34 0.30
C LYS A 107 -13.19 -11.80 -1.06
N TYR A 108 -13.14 -13.10 -1.37
CA TYR A 108 -13.63 -13.63 -2.64
C TYR A 108 -15.17 -13.68 -2.66
N ASP A 109 -15.76 -12.62 -3.19
CA ASP A 109 -17.20 -12.48 -3.42
C ASP A 109 -17.58 -13.05 -4.79
N THR A 110 -18.29 -14.18 -4.80
CA THR A 110 -18.75 -14.84 -6.04
C THR A 110 -19.84 -14.07 -6.77
N ASP A 111 -20.50 -13.11 -6.10
CA ASP A 111 -21.64 -12.38 -6.67
C ASP A 111 -21.19 -11.13 -7.46
N LYS A 112 -19.91 -10.74 -7.34
CA LYS A 112 -19.33 -9.67 -8.14
C LYS A 112 -18.97 -10.17 -9.54
N ASN A 113 -19.55 -9.55 -10.57
CA ASN A 113 -19.19 -9.78 -11.96
C ASN A 113 -17.85 -9.10 -12.32
N ALA A 114 -16.75 -9.71 -11.90
CA ALA A 114 -15.39 -9.22 -12.13
C ALA A 114 -14.43 -10.37 -12.44
N VAL A 115 -13.29 -10.05 -13.07
CA VAL A 115 -12.19 -11.01 -13.23
C VAL A 115 -11.41 -11.08 -11.92
N THR A 116 -11.24 -12.29 -11.41
CA THR A 116 -10.50 -12.53 -10.17
C THR A 116 -9.02 -12.76 -10.47
N LEU A 117 -8.17 -11.93 -9.86
CA LEU A 117 -6.72 -12.11 -9.86
C LEU A 117 -6.31 -12.63 -8.49
N MET A 118 -5.50 -13.68 -8.47
CA MET A 118 -4.99 -14.28 -7.24
C MET A 118 -3.66 -15.01 -7.51
N THR A 119 -2.93 -15.32 -6.44
CA THR A 119 -1.76 -16.20 -6.55
C THR A 119 -2.21 -17.66 -6.72
N THR A 120 -1.33 -18.50 -7.27
CA THR A 120 -1.63 -19.94 -7.41
C THR A 120 -1.94 -20.60 -6.07
N HIS A 121 -1.25 -20.20 -4.99
CA HIS A 121 -1.50 -20.73 -3.65
C HIS A 121 -2.91 -20.41 -3.15
N SER A 122 -3.36 -19.17 -3.33
CA SER A 122 -4.69 -18.71 -2.91
C SER A 122 -5.82 -19.41 -3.69
N SER A 123 -5.54 -20.03 -4.84
CA SER A 123 -6.55 -20.74 -5.64
C SER A 123 -6.93 -22.13 -5.10
N LYS A 124 -6.20 -22.65 -4.11
CA LYS A 124 -6.39 -24.01 -3.59
C LYS A 124 -7.81 -24.18 -3.04
N GLY A 125 -8.52 -25.20 -3.52
CA GLY A 125 -9.90 -25.49 -3.12
C GLY A 125 -10.97 -24.70 -3.90
N LEU A 126 -10.57 -23.74 -4.73
CA LEU A 126 -11.46 -23.03 -5.65
C LEU A 126 -11.43 -23.68 -7.04
N GLU A 127 -12.47 -23.45 -7.84
CA GLU A 127 -12.55 -23.89 -9.23
C GLU A 127 -13.29 -22.83 -10.07
N PHE A 128 -12.88 -22.65 -11.32
CA PHE A 128 -13.40 -21.62 -12.21
C PHE A 128 -13.72 -22.18 -13.59
N PRO A 129 -14.77 -21.68 -14.27
CA PRO A 129 -15.07 -22.09 -15.64
C PRO A 129 -13.90 -21.86 -16.61
N VAL A 130 -13.18 -20.75 -16.45
CA VAL A 130 -12.04 -20.35 -17.28
C VAL A 130 -10.91 -19.87 -16.38
N VAL A 131 -9.70 -20.39 -16.59
CA VAL A 131 -8.50 -20.00 -15.83
C VAL A 131 -7.41 -19.53 -16.78
N PHE A 132 -6.72 -18.45 -16.41
CA PHE A 132 -5.50 -17.98 -17.04
C PHE A 132 -4.33 -18.17 -16.07
N ILE A 133 -3.39 -19.04 -16.40
CA ILE A 133 -2.10 -19.13 -15.70
C ILE A 133 -1.10 -18.29 -16.48
N THR A 134 -0.61 -17.22 -15.85
CA THR A 134 0.29 -16.26 -16.49
C THR A 134 1.70 -16.35 -15.91
N GLY A 135 2.70 -15.94 -16.68
CA GLY A 135 4.08 -15.89 -16.19
C GLY A 135 4.71 -17.27 -16.04
N LEU A 136 4.32 -18.23 -16.89
CA LEU A 136 4.95 -19.56 -16.96
C LEU A 136 6.33 -19.44 -17.62
N GLU A 137 7.26 -18.89 -16.85
CA GLU A 137 8.64 -18.59 -17.22
C GLU A 137 9.58 -19.21 -16.17
N ASP A 138 10.68 -19.83 -16.60
CA ASP A 138 11.70 -20.35 -15.68
C ASP A 138 12.30 -19.19 -14.87
N GLY A 139 12.17 -19.23 -13.54
CA GLY A 139 12.55 -18.15 -12.63
C GLY A 139 11.37 -17.31 -12.11
N ILE A 140 10.18 -17.51 -12.67
CA ILE A 140 8.91 -16.94 -12.17
C ILE A 140 7.96 -18.06 -11.74
N PHE A 141 7.76 -19.06 -12.60
CA PHE A 141 7.02 -20.27 -12.29
C PHE A 141 7.56 -21.45 -13.13
N PRO A 142 8.52 -22.23 -12.62
CA PRO A 142 8.96 -22.28 -11.22
C PRO A 142 9.77 -21.06 -10.76
N LEU A 143 9.73 -20.76 -9.47
CA LEU A 143 10.56 -19.71 -8.86
C LEU A 143 12.06 -20.01 -9.00
N SER A 144 12.90 -18.99 -9.13
CA SER A 144 14.35 -19.18 -9.24
C SER A 144 14.97 -19.92 -8.05
N SER A 145 14.43 -19.72 -6.84
CA SER A 145 14.91 -20.37 -5.62
C SER A 145 14.75 -21.89 -5.68
N SER A 146 13.62 -22.36 -6.23
CA SER A 146 13.31 -23.78 -6.28
C SER A 146 14.13 -24.54 -7.31
N MET A 147 14.77 -23.86 -8.27
CA MET A 147 15.44 -24.51 -9.41
C MET A 147 16.66 -25.36 -9.05
N MET A 148 17.27 -25.10 -7.90
CA MET A 148 18.52 -25.75 -7.49
C MET A 148 18.28 -27.01 -6.66
N GLU A 149 17.09 -27.12 -6.05
CA GLU A 149 16.75 -28.21 -5.13
C GLU A 149 15.59 -29.03 -5.67
N GLN A 150 15.79 -30.35 -5.77
CA GLN A 150 14.80 -31.24 -6.37
C GLN A 150 13.49 -31.24 -5.57
N GLU A 151 13.56 -31.19 -4.24
CA GLU A 151 12.37 -31.18 -3.38
C GLU A 151 11.52 -29.92 -3.57
N GLU A 152 12.15 -28.75 -3.64
CA GLU A 152 11.47 -27.49 -3.94
C GLU A 152 10.89 -27.47 -5.36
N MET A 153 11.61 -28.04 -6.34
CA MET A 153 11.08 -28.22 -7.70
C MET A 153 9.83 -29.10 -7.74
N GLU A 154 9.80 -30.19 -6.98
CA GLU A 154 8.61 -31.04 -6.88
C GLU A 154 7.43 -30.31 -6.22
N GLU A 155 7.69 -29.41 -5.27
CA GLU A 155 6.64 -28.57 -4.66
C GLU A 155 6.06 -27.57 -5.66
N GLU A 156 6.91 -26.87 -6.42
CA GLU A 156 6.44 -25.98 -7.50
C GLU A 156 5.67 -26.74 -8.59
N ARG A 157 6.06 -28.00 -8.86
CA ARG A 157 5.31 -28.87 -9.79
C ARG A 157 3.93 -29.22 -9.22
N ARG A 158 3.84 -29.52 -7.93
CA ARG A 158 2.55 -29.72 -7.24
C ARG A 158 1.69 -28.45 -7.32
N LEU A 159 2.30 -27.28 -7.13
CA LEU A 159 1.62 -26.00 -7.27
C LEU A 159 1.08 -25.77 -8.70
N PHE A 160 1.88 -26.10 -9.72
CA PHE A 160 1.45 -26.04 -11.11
C PHE A 160 0.29 -27.00 -11.42
N TYR A 161 0.34 -28.22 -10.87
CA TYR A 161 -0.76 -29.18 -10.95
C TYR A 161 -2.05 -28.63 -10.32
N VAL A 162 -1.95 -28.01 -9.14
CA VAL A 162 -3.10 -27.34 -8.50
C VAL A 162 -3.65 -26.26 -9.42
N ALA A 163 -2.80 -25.41 -10.00
CA ALA A 163 -3.20 -24.34 -10.93
C ALA A 163 -4.01 -24.87 -12.13
N ILE A 164 -3.51 -25.93 -12.78
CA ILE A 164 -4.16 -26.56 -13.94
C ILE A 164 -5.54 -27.09 -13.54
N THR A 165 -5.64 -27.76 -12.40
CA THR A 165 -6.88 -28.39 -11.94
C THR A 165 -7.93 -27.39 -11.43
N ARG A 166 -7.61 -26.09 -11.36
CA ARG A 166 -8.64 -25.07 -11.05
C ARG A 166 -9.58 -24.81 -12.23
N ALA A 167 -9.19 -25.20 -13.44
CA ALA A 167 -9.95 -24.93 -14.66
C ALA A 167 -11.01 -26.01 -14.92
N MET A 168 -12.28 -25.63 -14.98
CA MET A 168 -13.38 -26.56 -15.28
C MET A 168 -13.60 -26.78 -16.79
N LYS A 169 -13.51 -25.71 -17.60
CA LYS A 169 -13.83 -25.77 -19.05
C LYS A 169 -12.65 -25.35 -19.93
N LYS A 170 -12.01 -24.23 -19.62
CA LYS A 170 -10.90 -23.71 -20.43
C LYS A 170 -9.72 -23.31 -19.56
N LEU A 171 -8.54 -23.70 -20.00
CA LEU A 171 -7.27 -23.29 -19.41
C LEU A 171 -6.45 -22.56 -20.48
N TYR A 172 -6.03 -21.35 -20.15
CA TYR A 172 -5.08 -20.57 -20.94
C TYR A 172 -3.78 -20.45 -20.16
N MET A 173 -2.66 -20.69 -20.84
CA MET A 173 -1.32 -20.63 -20.26
C MET A 173 -0.48 -19.64 -21.06
N THR A 174 0.14 -18.68 -20.39
CA THR A 174 0.92 -17.63 -21.06
C THR A 174 2.31 -17.45 -20.46
N TYR A 175 3.25 -17.11 -21.32
CA TYR A 175 4.61 -16.73 -20.96
C TYR A 175 5.07 -15.58 -21.86
N ALA A 176 5.93 -14.71 -21.35
CA ALA A 176 6.55 -13.64 -22.10
C ALA A 176 7.95 -14.03 -22.58
N LEU A 177 8.38 -13.50 -23.73
CA LEU A 177 9.78 -13.62 -24.19
C LEU A 177 10.68 -12.58 -23.52
N GLN A 178 10.11 -11.44 -23.14
CA GLN A 178 10.78 -10.33 -22.48
C GLN A 178 9.89 -9.77 -21.39
N ARG A 179 10.47 -9.47 -20.22
CA ARG A 179 9.74 -8.92 -19.08
C ARG A 179 10.55 -7.83 -18.39
N TYR A 180 9.88 -6.75 -18.02
CA TYR A 180 10.44 -5.73 -17.13
C TYR A 180 10.21 -6.15 -15.67
N ARG A 181 11.29 -6.25 -14.90
CA ARG A 181 11.25 -6.62 -13.47
C ARG A 181 12.41 -5.94 -12.75
N PHE A 182 12.15 -5.36 -11.58
CA PHE A 182 13.19 -4.71 -10.74
C PHE A 182 14.05 -3.71 -11.52
N GLY A 183 13.41 -2.81 -12.26
CA GLY A 183 14.10 -1.75 -13.00
C GLY A 183 14.73 -2.17 -14.34
N ASN A 184 14.74 -3.46 -14.68
CA ASN A 184 15.47 -3.98 -15.84
C ASN A 184 14.60 -4.85 -16.76
N VAL A 185 14.85 -4.78 -18.07
CA VAL A 185 14.28 -5.71 -19.05
C VAL A 185 15.15 -6.98 -19.08
N SER A 186 14.51 -8.13 -18.93
CA SER A 186 15.16 -9.44 -18.99
C SER A 186 14.48 -10.33 -20.03
N TYR A 187 15.28 -11.15 -20.71
CA TYR A 187 14.75 -12.24 -21.53
C TYR A 187 14.35 -13.40 -20.63
N GLN A 188 13.20 -13.97 -20.92
CA GLN A 188 12.60 -15.02 -20.09
C GLN A 188 12.59 -16.32 -20.87
N MET A 189 12.96 -17.40 -20.18
CA MET A 189 12.83 -18.73 -20.75
C MET A 189 11.42 -19.26 -20.46
N LYS A 190 10.82 -19.91 -21.45
CA LYS A 190 9.56 -20.63 -21.29
C LYS A 190 9.70 -21.62 -20.12
N SER A 191 8.71 -21.66 -19.24
CA SER A 191 8.69 -22.61 -18.11
C SER A 191 8.82 -24.05 -18.59
N ARG A 192 9.68 -24.80 -17.90
CA ARG A 192 9.86 -26.23 -18.12
C ARG A 192 8.57 -27.03 -17.94
N PHE A 193 7.67 -26.59 -17.04
CA PHE A 193 6.42 -27.29 -16.76
C PHE A 193 5.50 -27.38 -17.98
N ILE A 194 5.57 -26.43 -18.91
CA ILE A 194 4.80 -26.50 -20.16
C ILE A 194 5.28 -27.69 -21.03
N ASN A 195 6.56 -28.03 -20.98
CA ASN A 195 7.12 -29.13 -21.76
C ASN A 195 6.82 -30.51 -21.13
N GLU A 196 6.38 -30.54 -19.86
CA GLU A 196 5.91 -31.76 -19.18
C GLU A 196 4.48 -32.12 -19.60
N ILE A 197 3.76 -31.20 -20.26
CA ILE A 197 2.42 -31.44 -20.79
C ILE A 197 2.52 -32.08 -22.18
N ASP A 198 1.67 -33.07 -22.43
CA ASP A 198 1.48 -33.66 -23.75
C ASP A 198 1.11 -32.58 -24.78
N THR A 199 2.04 -32.33 -25.71
CA THR A 199 1.93 -31.27 -26.71
C THR A 199 0.77 -31.49 -27.69
N ALA A 200 0.31 -32.73 -27.87
CA ALA A 200 -0.87 -33.02 -28.69
C ALA A 200 -2.16 -32.43 -28.11
N LYS A 201 -2.16 -32.08 -26.82
CA LYS A 201 -3.31 -31.47 -26.11
C LYS A 201 -3.24 -29.95 -26.04
N LEU A 202 -2.20 -29.34 -26.62
CA LEU A 202 -1.98 -27.89 -26.56
C LEU A 202 -2.26 -27.25 -27.92
N ASP A 203 -3.17 -26.28 -27.94
CA ASP A 203 -3.26 -25.32 -29.05
C ASP A 203 -2.26 -24.18 -28.80
N TYR A 204 -1.17 -24.17 -29.57
CA TYR A 204 -0.10 -23.20 -29.41
C TYR A 204 -0.31 -21.99 -30.31
N GLN A 205 -0.71 -20.88 -29.69
CA GLN A 205 -0.96 -19.60 -30.35
C GLN A 205 0.30 -18.71 -30.23
N LYS A 206 0.96 -18.41 -31.36
CA LYS A 206 1.96 -17.32 -31.39
C LYS A 206 1.23 -16.00 -31.58
N SER A 207 1.29 -15.13 -30.57
CA SER A 207 0.76 -13.78 -30.67
C SER A 207 1.62 -12.95 -31.65
N SER A 208 1.19 -12.83 -32.90
CA SER A 208 1.80 -11.96 -33.91
C SER A 208 1.24 -10.53 -33.78
N VAL A 209 1.34 -9.89 -32.61
CA VAL A 209 0.76 -8.54 -32.42
C VAL A 209 1.58 -7.44 -33.11
N MET A 210 2.76 -7.73 -33.68
CA MET A 210 3.60 -6.72 -34.34
C MET A 210 3.38 -6.55 -35.85
N THR A 211 2.37 -7.14 -36.50
CA THR A 211 2.25 -7.00 -37.97
C THR A 211 0.84 -6.91 -38.51
N ARG A 212 0.07 -5.87 -38.14
CA ARG A 212 -1.11 -5.47 -38.93
C ARG A 212 -1.59 -4.02 -38.71
N HIS A 213 -0.69 -3.05 -38.84
CA HIS A 213 -1.08 -1.67 -39.18
C HIS A 213 -0.41 -1.24 -40.49
N LYS A 214 -0.83 -1.85 -41.61
CA LYS A 214 -0.71 -1.24 -42.93
C LYS A 214 -2.06 -0.63 -43.29
N SER A 215 -2.17 0.68 -43.04
CA SER A 215 -2.84 1.67 -43.87
C SER A 215 -4.02 1.20 -44.72
N ARG A 216 -5.23 1.35 -44.17
CA ARG A 216 -6.39 1.82 -44.93
C ARG A 216 -6.96 3.01 -44.18
N ALA A 217 -6.70 4.20 -44.72
CA ALA A 217 -7.38 5.42 -44.33
C ALA A 217 -8.84 5.29 -44.76
N HIS A 218 -9.71 4.92 -43.81
CA HIS A 218 -11.12 5.24 -43.88
C HIS A 218 -11.38 6.20 -42.72
N GLN A 219 -11.84 7.41 -43.08
CA GLN A 219 -12.53 8.29 -42.15
C GLN A 219 -13.74 7.52 -41.62
N ASP A 220 -13.67 7.13 -40.35
CA ASP A 220 -14.87 6.82 -39.60
C ASP A 220 -14.65 7.34 -38.17
N GLU A 221 -15.58 8.19 -37.76
CA GLU A 221 -15.65 8.73 -36.41
C GLU A 221 -16.03 7.61 -35.43
N GLY A 222 -15.29 7.50 -34.34
CA GLY A 222 -15.72 6.75 -33.16
C GLY A 222 -14.83 5.58 -32.77
N SER A 223 -14.56 5.54 -31.47
CA SER A 223 -13.99 4.42 -30.70
C SER A 223 -12.47 4.21 -30.77
N SER A 224 -11.72 5.17 -30.26
CA SER A 224 -10.57 4.82 -29.41
C SER A 224 -11.11 4.36 -28.05
N ILE A 225 -10.83 3.11 -27.68
CA ILE A 225 -11.09 2.60 -26.33
C ILE A 225 -10.19 3.40 -25.38
N LYS A 226 -10.77 4.42 -24.73
CA LYS A 226 -10.20 5.09 -23.56
C LYS A 226 -10.42 4.18 -22.37
N TYR A 227 -9.35 3.84 -21.65
CA TYR A 227 -9.46 3.24 -20.33
C TYR A 227 -10.04 4.27 -19.36
N GLU A 228 -11.37 4.29 -19.24
CA GLU A 228 -12.11 5.07 -18.24
C GLU A 228 -12.34 4.19 -17.00
N PHE A 229 -11.37 4.14 -16.10
CA PHE A 229 -11.54 3.59 -14.74
C PHE A 229 -10.71 4.40 -13.74
N TYR A 230 -10.96 5.70 -13.64
CA TYR A 230 -10.68 6.55 -12.46
C TYR A 230 -11.42 7.88 -12.68
N ASN A 231 -12.74 7.85 -12.65
CA ASN A 231 -13.54 9.05 -12.51
C ASN A 231 -14.82 8.69 -11.78
N ASN A 232 -14.75 8.72 -10.44
CA ASN A 232 -15.83 9.19 -9.59
C ASN A 232 -15.34 9.35 -8.15
N LYS A 233 -14.63 10.46 -7.96
CA LYS A 233 -14.45 11.34 -6.79
C LYS A 233 -13.04 11.90 -6.91
N SER A 234 -12.97 13.15 -7.33
CA SER A 234 -11.74 13.89 -7.55
C SER A 234 -10.89 13.84 -6.27
N GLY A 235 -9.65 13.34 -6.37
CA GLY A 235 -8.68 13.39 -5.27
C GLY A 235 -8.41 14.81 -4.75
N ASP A 236 -8.78 15.83 -5.52
CA ASP A 236 -8.74 17.24 -5.10
C ASP A 236 -9.68 17.57 -3.93
N ASP A 237 -10.82 16.88 -3.78
CA ASP A 237 -11.74 17.14 -2.66
C ASP A 237 -11.17 16.58 -1.33
N VAL A 238 -10.42 15.48 -1.38
CA VAL A 238 -9.77 14.87 -0.21
C VAL A 238 -8.50 15.64 0.17
N LEU A 239 -7.77 16.17 -0.81
CA LEU A 239 -6.60 17.01 -0.56
C LEU A 239 -6.97 18.29 0.21
N ASN A 240 -8.11 18.92 -0.09
CA ASN A 240 -8.57 20.12 0.63
C ASN A 240 -8.98 19.86 2.09
N ASP A 241 -9.48 18.67 2.43
CA ASP A 241 -9.85 18.35 3.82
C ASP A 241 -8.61 18.11 4.72
N ILE A 242 -7.47 17.73 4.13
CA ILE A 242 -6.19 17.53 4.83
C ILE A 242 -5.45 18.85 5.05
N PHE A 243 -5.65 19.85 4.18
CA PHE A 243 -5.03 21.17 4.26
C PHE A 243 -6.00 22.25 4.72
N ARG A 244 -6.60 22.09 5.92
CA ARG A 244 -7.29 23.22 6.57
C ARG A 244 -6.24 24.24 7.06
N GLU A 245 -6.23 25.41 6.41
CA GLU A 245 -5.58 26.60 6.96
C GLU A 245 -6.09 26.86 8.38
N ASP A 246 -5.17 27.27 9.27
CA ASP A 246 -5.32 27.46 10.72
C ASP A 246 -6.77 27.83 11.09
N LEU A 247 -7.50 26.90 11.74
CA LEU A 247 -8.91 27.02 12.13
C LEU A 247 -9.25 28.27 12.98
N GLY A 248 -8.28 29.16 13.26
CA GLY A 248 -8.54 30.43 13.93
C GLY A 248 -9.03 30.27 15.37
N VAL A 249 -8.87 29.08 15.95
CA VAL A 249 -9.33 28.74 17.30
C VAL A 249 -8.60 29.58 18.34
N LYS A 250 -9.35 30.33 19.14
CA LYS A 250 -8.85 31.18 20.23
C LYS A 250 -9.32 30.68 21.59
N LYS A 251 -8.60 31.05 22.65
CA LYS A 251 -9.04 30.84 24.04
C LYS A 251 -10.46 31.41 24.22
N GLY A 252 -11.36 30.58 24.77
CA GLY A 252 -12.77 30.90 24.95
C GLY A 252 -13.70 30.45 23.83
N SER A 253 -13.19 30.00 22.68
CA SER A 253 -14.02 29.49 21.57
C SER A 253 -14.82 28.27 21.99
N VAL A 254 -16.04 28.15 21.49
CA VAL A 254 -16.85 26.93 21.63
C VAL A 254 -16.61 26.07 20.39
N VAL A 255 -16.20 24.82 20.62
CA VAL A 255 -15.86 23.87 19.58
C VAL A 255 -16.66 22.59 19.77
N PHE A 256 -16.94 21.92 18.67
CA PHE A 256 -17.59 20.61 18.69
C PHE A 256 -16.64 19.57 18.11
N HIS A 257 -16.45 18.47 18.83
CA HIS A 257 -15.70 17.30 18.38
C HIS A 257 -16.64 16.12 18.22
N ASN A 258 -16.50 15.34 17.14
CA ASN A 258 -17.40 14.21 16.86
C ASN A 258 -17.47 13.21 18.02
N ASN A 259 -16.32 12.91 18.67
CA ASN A 259 -16.26 11.91 19.75
C ASN A 259 -16.48 12.50 21.15
N PHE A 260 -16.09 13.76 21.38
CA PHE A 260 -16.08 14.37 22.71
C PHE A 260 -17.24 15.35 22.95
N GLY A 261 -17.97 15.67 21.89
CA GLY A 261 -19.11 16.58 21.91
C GLY A 261 -18.69 18.05 22.01
N LYS A 262 -19.55 18.85 22.63
CA LYS A 262 -19.34 20.29 22.80
C LYS A 262 -18.28 20.54 23.87
N GLY A 263 -17.33 21.42 23.57
CA GLY A 263 -16.26 21.81 24.47
C GLY A 263 -15.90 23.29 24.37
N LYS A 264 -15.30 23.82 25.43
CA LYS A 264 -14.81 25.21 25.52
C LYS A 264 -13.30 25.22 25.58
N VAL A 265 -12.67 25.99 24.70
CA VAL A 265 -11.21 26.13 24.66
C VAL A 265 -10.74 26.92 25.88
N ILE A 266 -9.94 26.28 26.74
CA ILE A 266 -9.37 26.86 27.96
C ILE A 266 -8.07 27.60 27.64
N ASP A 267 -7.24 27.02 26.77
CA ASP A 267 -5.96 27.59 26.41
C ASP A 267 -5.49 27.10 25.04
N VAL A 268 -4.66 27.90 24.38
CA VAL A 268 -4.05 27.54 23.09
C VAL A 268 -2.56 27.85 23.17
N THR A 269 -1.73 26.82 22.97
CA THR A 269 -0.27 26.90 23.06
C THR A 269 0.39 26.35 21.80
N GLY A 270 1.63 26.76 21.51
CA GLY A 270 2.34 26.37 20.29
C GLY A 270 2.09 27.29 19.09
N ARG A 271 2.76 27.00 17.96
CA ARG A 271 2.70 27.77 16.71
C ARG A 271 2.66 26.83 15.50
N GLY A 272 2.00 27.26 14.43
CA GLY A 272 1.90 26.50 13.17
C GLY A 272 1.24 25.12 13.36
N ASP A 273 1.78 24.11 12.71
CA ASP A 273 1.24 22.74 12.69
C ASP A 273 1.27 22.01 14.06
N ALA A 274 2.05 22.52 15.02
CA ALA A 274 2.16 21.97 16.38
C ALA A 274 1.28 22.70 17.41
N LYS A 275 0.34 23.54 16.97
CA LYS A 275 -0.55 24.32 17.84
C LYS A 275 -1.53 23.39 18.56
N LYS A 276 -1.48 23.40 19.90
CA LYS A 276 -2.30 22.57 20.79
C LYS A 276 -3.35 23.42 21.48
N ALA A 277 -4.56 22.89 21.62
CA ALA A 277 -5.62 23.47 22.43
C ALA A 277 -5.97 22.56 23.60
N SER A 278 -6.04 23.15 24.79
CA SER A 278 -6.63 22.51 25.97
C SER A 278 -8.11 22.84 25.99
N ILE A 279 -8.97 21.84 25.80
CA ILE A 279 -10.42 22.02 25.63
C ILE A 279 -11.14 21.27 26.74
N HIS A 280 -12.05 21.94 27.44
CA HIS A 280 -12.95 21.31 28.40
C HIS A 280 -14.23 20.86 27.71
N PHE A 281 -14.41 19.55 27.57
CA PHE A 281 -15.60 18.93 26.98
C PHE A 281 -16.60 18.56 28.08
N GLU A 282 -17.89 18.79 27.81
CA GLU A 282 -18.96 18.55 28.79
C GLU A 282 -19.05 17.08 29.24
N LYS A 283 -18.68 16.13 28.37
CA LYS A 283 -18.79 14.68 28.64
C LYS A 283 -17.52 14.03 29.17
N VAL A 284 -16.34 14.53 28.79
CA VAL A 284 -15.05 13.82 28.99
C VAL A 284 -14.00 14.65 29.72
N GLY A 285 -14.33 15.87 30.16
CA GLY A 285 -13.42 16.75 30.89
C GLY A 285 -12.38 17.41 29.99
N VAL A 286 -11.21 17.76 30.55
CA VAL A 286 -10.18 18.51 29.84
C VAL A 286 -9.32 17.58 28.97
N LYS A 287 -9.20 17.89 27.68
CA LYS A 287 -8.33 17.18 26.73
C LYS A 287 -7.41 18.14 26.01
N ASN A 288 -6.18 17.69 25.74
CA ASN A 288 -5.19 18.42 24.96
C ASN A 288 -5.17 17.87 23.54
N ILE A 289 -5.48 18.70 22.55
CA ILE A 289 -5.66 18.27 21.16
C ILE A 289 -4.82 19.15 20.24
N ILE A 290 -4.15 18.55 19.25
CA ILE A 290 -3.42 19.28 18.21
C ILE A 290 -4.45 19.78 17.18
N LEU A 291 -4.56 21.09 17.02
CA LEU A 291 -5.64 21.73 16.26
C LEU A 291 -5.69 21.33 14.78
N LYS A 292 -4.54 21.04 14.17
CA LYS A 292 -4.44 20.65 12.75
C LYS A 292 -5.14 19.32 12.45
N TYR A 293 -5.18 18.41 13.41
CA TYR A 293 -5.70 17.05 13.25
C TYR A 293 -7.01 16.85 14.02
N ALA A 294 -7.43 17.87 14.76
CA ALA A 294 -8.67 17.85 15.49
C ALA A 294 -9.82 18.06 14.49
N ASN A 295 -10.72 17.08 14.35
CA ASN A 295 -11.98 17.24 13.62
C ASN A 295 -12.94 18.15 14.43
N LEU A 296 -12.53 19.41 14.63
CA LEU A 296 -13.26 20.42 15.38
C LEU A 296 -14.06 21.30 14.43
N THR A 297 -15.34 21.46 14.75
CA THR A 297 -16.19 22.48 14.12
C THR A 297 -16.37 23.63 15.09
N ILE A 298 -16.19 24.87 14.61
CA ILE A 298 -16.36 26.09 15.42
C ILE A 298 -17.81 26.56 15.28
N LYS A 299 -18.44 26.91 16.40
CA LYS A 299 -19.77 27.54 16.43
C LYS A 299 -19.72 28.90 17.11
#